data_AF-A0A399ZHM3-F1
#
_entry.id   AF-A0A399ZHM3-F1
#
_cell.length_a   1.000
_cell.length_b   1.000
_cell.length_c   1.000
_cell.angle_alpha   90.00
_cell.angle_beta   90.00
_cell.angle_gamma   90.00
#
_symmetry.space_group_name_H-M   'P 1'
#
loop_
_entity.id
_entity.type
_entity.pdbx_description
1 polymer ?
#
loop_
_entity_poly.entity_id
_entity_poly.type
_entity_poly.pdbx_seq_one_letter_code
_entity_poly.pdbx_strand_id
1 'polypeptide(L)'
;HEHYERVRSVDDERSEGYTLLQLYRDFVSGNYLEPFFEFCVGYSSYLTSALDRSQFYVKPFSETNMRRLLAMIDPKLSPILESEGFRNVADAIRRSTVIPLYRGKESPFGVRYGLGRDLMRKAQYKDDFIQVLADFMHDYNDETMRVHERTKGQARRKLVTTHDIEDVVRLVDAYSAKTVCNLLVAFGYARDPREQGDETATGASAQAVGAPS
;
A
#
# COMPACT_ATOMS: atom_id res chain seq x y z
N HIS A 1 -13.05 -14.76 -9.65
CA HIS A 1 -12.99 -13.30 -9.42
C HIS A 1 -12.12 -13.05 -8.20
N GLU A 2 -11.06 -12.25 -8.31
CA GLU A 2 -10.03 -12.06 -7.27
C GLU A 2 -10.61 -11.77 -5.88
N HIS A 3 -11.57 -10.86 -5.79
CA HIS A 3 -12.08 -10.41 -4.51
C HIS A 3 -12.67 -11.57 -3.67
N TYR A 4 -13.28 -12.60 -4.31
CA TYR A 4 -13.74 -13.79 -3.60
C TYR A 4 -12.59 -14.59 -2.97
N GLU A 5 -11.43 -14.66 -3.63
CA GLU A 5 -10.26 -15.35 -3.06
C GLU A 5 -9.72 -14.60 -1.84
N ARG A 6 -9.71 -13.26 -1.89
CA ARG A 6 -9.24 -12.43 -0.77
C ARG A 6 -10.16 -12.56 0.43
N VAL A 7 -11.45 -12.43 0.20
CA VAL A 7 -12.49 -12.48 1.23
C VAL A 7 -12.59 -13.89 1.84
N ARG A 8 -12.41 -14.97 1.07
CA ARG A 8 -12.35 -16.34 1.60
C ARG A 8 -11.17 -16.63 2.52
N SER A 9 -10.11 -15.83 2.47
CA SER A 9 -8.95 -15.98 3.35
C SER A 9 -9.12 -15.27 4.70
N VAL A 10 -10.24 -14.58 4.89
CA VAL A 10 -10.60 -13.92 6.15
C VAL A 10 -11.25 -14.95 7.06
N ASP A 11 -10.64 -15.16 8.24
CA ASP A 11 -11.15 -16.04 9.29
C ASP A 11 -12.34 -15.39 10.03
N ASP A 12 -13.53 -15.94 9.86
CA ASP A 12 -14.78 -15.41 10.40
C ASP A 12 -15.09 -15.85 11.84
N GLU A 13 -14.29 -16.77 12.39
CA GLU A 13 -14.39 -17.19 13.79
C GLU A 13 -13.91 -16.09 14.75
N ARG A 14 -13.18 -15.09 14.22
CA ARG A 14 -12.70 -13.91 14.96
C ARG A 14 -13.57 -12.70 14.68
N SER A 15 -13.80 -11.88 15.71
CA SER A 15 -14.59 -10.64 15.61
C SER A 15 -14.08 -9.66 14.55
N GLU A 16 -12.75 -9.56 14.38
CA GLU A 16 -12.12 -8.74 13.33
C GLU A 16 -12.51 -9.23 11.93
N GLY A 17 -12.42 -10.54 11.68
CA GLY A 17 -12.76 -11.11 10.38
C GLY A 17 -14.25 -11.03 10.07
N TYR A 18 -15.11 -11.30 11.04
CA TYR A 18 -16.56 -11.10 10.91
C TYR A 18 -16.90 -9.67 10.47
N THR A 19 -16.29 -8.67 11.11
CA THR A 19 -16.50 -7.24 10.78
C THR A 19 -16.07 -6.93 9.35
N LEU A 20 -14.91 -7.45 8.91
CA LEU A 20 -14.43 -7.28 7.53
C LEU A 20 -15.41 -7.88 6.51
N LEU A 21 -15.92 -9.09 6.78
CA LEU A 21 -16.87 -9.75 5.89
C LEU A 21 -18.20 -9.01 5.82
N GLN A 22 -18.65 -8.43 6.93
CA GLN A 22 -19.85 -7.59 6.95
C GLN A 22 -19.67 -6.33 6.09
N LEU A 23 -18.58 -5.57 6.29
CA LEU A 23 -18.27 -4.38 5.49
C LEU A 23 -18.19 -4.70 3.99
N TYR A 24 -17.54 -5.82 3.65
CA TYR A 24 -17.44 -6.26 2.26
C TYR A 24 -18.80 -6.65 1.66
N ARG A 25 -19.65 -7.33 2.43
CA ARG A 25 -21.02 -7.65 2.00
C ARG A 25 -21.84 -6.39 1.76
N ASP A 26 -21.77 -5.43 2.68
CA ASP A 26 -22.52 -4.17 2.59
C ASP A 26 -22.07 -3.35 1.37
N PHE A 27 -20.77 -3.37 1.05
CA PHE A 27 -20.24 -2.83 -0.21
C PHE A 27 -20.86 -3.51 -1.45
N VAL A 28 -20.81 -4.85 -1.52
CA VAL A 28 -21.31 -5.59 -2.70
C VAL A 28 -22.82 -5.44 -2.87
N SER A 29 -23.58 -5.38 -1.77
CA SER A 29 -25.04 -5.24 -1.81
C SER A 29 -25.51 -3.81 -2.06
N GLY A 30 -24.81 -2.80 -1.53
CA GLY A 30 -25.22 -1.40 -1.60
C GLY A 30 -24.54 -0.58 -2.71
N ASN A 31 -23.44 -1.07 -3.27
CA ASN A 31 -22.58 -0.32 -4.20
C ASN A 31 -22.07 1.03 -3.63
N TYR A 32 -21.86 1.09 -2.30
CA TYR A 32 -21.35 2.27 -1.61
C TYR A 32 -19.86 2.12 -1.33
N LEU A 33 -19.07 3.15 -1.68
CA LEU A 33 -17.62 3.11 -1.48
C LEU A 33 -17.18 3.22 -0.02
N GLU A 34 -18.01 3.79 0.86
CA GLU A 34 -17.63 3.99 2.27
C GLU A 34 -17.38 2.65 3.00
N PRO A 35 -18.30 1.66 2.99
CA PRO A 35 -18.01 0.33 3.53
C PRO A 35 -16.78 -0.34 2.90
N PHE A 36 -16.54 -0.12 1.61
CA PHE A 36 -15.35 -0.65 0.93
C PHE A 36 -14.06 -0.04 1.46
N PHE A 37 -14.03 1.27 1.68
CA PHE A 37 -12.86 1.94 2.24
C PHE A 37 -12.59 1.53 3.69
N GLU A 38 -13.63 1.42 4.51
CA GLU A 38 -13.50 0.88 5.88
C GLU A 38 -12.96 -0.55 5.86
N PHE A 39 -13.47 -1.38 4.94
CA PHE A 39 -12.94 -2.71 4.70
C PHE A 39 -11.46 -2.67 4.29
N CYS A 40 -11.04 -1.81 3.37
CA CYS A 40 -9.64 -1.69 2.96
C CYS A 40 -8.72 -1.34 4.14
N VAL A 41 -9.13 -0.41 5.00
CA VAL A 41 -8.38 -0.02 6.19
C VAL A 41 -8.27 -1.19 7.18
N GLY A 42 -9.37 -1.87 7.49
CA GLY A 42 -9.34 -3.04 8.37
C GLY A 42 -8.53 -4.19 7.76
N TYR A 43 -8.74 -4.49 6.47
CA TYR A 43 -8.04 -5.55 5.75
C TYR A 43 -6.53 -5.28 5.65
N SER A 44 -6.10 -4.01 5.61
CA SER A 44 -4.68 -3.66 5.66
C SER A 44 -4.00 -4.12 6.97
N SER A 45 -4.73 -3.99 8.09
CA SER A 45 -4.26 -4.44 9.41
C SER A 45 -4.27 -5.96 9.49
N TYR A 46 -5.35 -6.60 9.03
CA TYR A 46 -5.46 -8.05 8.96
C TYR A 46 -4.35 -8.66 8.09
N LEU A 47 -4.13 -8.11 6.89
CA LEU A 47 -3.10 -8.56 5.94
C LEU A 47 -1.70 -8.43 6.55
N THR A 48 -1.35 -7.27 7.10
CA THR A 48 -0.01 -7.08 7.68
C THR A 48 0.23 -8.02 8.86
N SER A 49 -0.78 -8.23 9.71
CA SER A 49 -0.73 -9.20 10.81
C SER A 49 -0.55 -10.65 10.32
N ALA A 50 -1.25 -11.03 9.26
CA ALA A 50 -1.12 -12.35 8.64
C ALA A 50 0.26 -12.56 8.03
N LEU A 51 0.76 -11.59 7.25
CA LEU A 51 2.08 -11.67 6.60
C LEU A 51 3.21 -11.73 7.63
N ASP A 52 3.13 -10.99 8.73
CA ASP A 52 4.10 -11.06 9.83
C ASP A 52 4.17 -12.46 10.46
N ARG A 53 3.02 -13.15 10.55
CA ARG A 53 2.92 -14.56 10.94
C ARG A 53 3.22 -15.56 9.81
N SER A 54 3.77 -15.11 8.69
CA SER A 54 4.07 -15.95 7.51
C SER A 54 2.84 -16.64 6.91
N GLN A 55 1.63 -16.10 7.14
CA GLN A 55 0.37 -16.60 6.60
C GLN A 55 0.14 -16.07 5.16
N PHE A 56 1.04 -16.43 4.24
CA PHE A 56 1.07 -15.92 2.86
C PHE A 56 -0.13 -16.35 1.98
N TYR A 57 -1.02 -17.19 2.51
CA TYR A 57 -2.30 -17.50 1.88
C TYR A 57 -3.27 -16.30 1.94
N VAL A 58 -3.10 -15.40 2.92
CA VAL A 58 -3.76 -14.09 2.93
C VAL A 58 -3.02 -13.18 1.96
N LYS A 59 -3.73 -12.70 0.95
CA LYS A 59 -3.13 -11.97 -0.18
C LYS A 59 -3.64 -10.53 -0.25
N PRO A 60 -2.80 -9.57 -0.68
CA PRO A 60 -3.26 -8.23 -1.02
C PRO A 60 -4.21 -8.28 -2.22
N PHE A 61 -5.07 -7.27 -2.34
CA PHE A 61 -5.78 -7.01 -3.58
C PHE A 61 -4.79 -6.56 -4.66
N SER A 62 -5.07 -6.87 -5.93
CA SER A 62 -4.32 -6.33 -7.05
C SER A 62 -4.64 -4.85 -7.24
N GLU A 63 -3.62 -4.08 -7.57
CA GLU A 63 -3.79 -2.67 -7.94
C GLU A 63 -4.62 -2.58 -9.22
N THR A 64 -4.37 -3.46 -10.18
CA THR A 64 -5.06 -3.47 -11.46
C THR A 64 -6.57 -3.68 -11.31
N ASN A 65 -7.01 -4.67 -10.53
CA ASN A 65 -8.46 -4.89 -10.35
C ASN A 65 -9.08 -3.85 -9.44
N MET A 66 -8.36 -3.36 -8.42
CA MET A 66 -8.85 -2.27 -7.57
C MET A 66 -9.11 -0.99 -8.37
N ARG A 67 -8.19 -0.62 -9.26
CA ARG A 67 -8.34 0.50 -10.19
C ARG A 67 -9.57 0.34 -11.09
N ARG A 68 -9.73 -0.83 -11.71
CA ARG A 68 -10.88 -1.14 -12.57
C ARG A 68 -12.20 -1.06 -11.80
N LEU A 69 -12.25 -1.64 -10.61
CA LEU A 69 -13.43 -1.63 -9.75
C LEU A 69 -13.85 -0.20 -9.38
N LEU A 70 -12.90 0.60 -8.89
CA LEU A 70 -13.17 1.97 -8.45
C LEU A 70 -13.57 2.88 -9.61
N ALA A 71 -12.89 2.78 -10.76
CA ALA A 71 -13.25 3.56 -11.94
C ALA A 71 -14.62 3.17 -12.53
N MET A 72 -15.03 1.90 -12.38
CA MET A 72 -16.36 1.44 -12.80
C MET A 72 -17.47 1.94 -11.87
N ILE A 73 -17.23 1.96 -10.55
CA ILE A 73 -18.21 2.37 -9.55
C ILE A 73 -18.35 3.89 -9.50
N ASP A 74 -17.24 4.61 -9.49
CA ASP A 74 -17.21 6.06 -9.49
C ASP A 74 -16.13 6.59 -10.47
N PRO A 75 -16.51 6.86 -11.72
CA PRO A 75 -15.60 7.42 -12.73
C PRO A 75 -14.99 8.78 -12.34
N LYS A 76 -15.57 9.51 -11.37
CA LYS A 76 -15.02 10.79 -10.91
C LYS A 76 -13.69 10.62 -10.17
N LEU A 77 -13.37 9.41 -9.72
CA LEU A 77 -12.11 9.10 -9.05
C LEU A 77 -10.94 8.94 -10.03
N SER A 78 -11.20 8.76 -11.33
CA SER A 78 -10.15 8.53 -12.34
C SER A 78 -9.00 9.56 -12.30
N PRO A 79 -9.23 10.87 -12.14
CA PRO A 79 -8.13 11.83 -12.03
C PRO A 79 -7.20 11.59 -10.83
N ILE A 80 -7.71 11.09 -9.70
CA ILE A 80 -6.86 10.68 -8.56
C ILE A 80 -6.02 9.48 -8.97
N LEU A 81 -6.65 8.47 -9.58
CA LEU A 81 -5.99 7.22 -9.96
C LEU A 81 -4.92 7.45 -11.04
N GLU A 82 -5.13 8.45 -11.90
CA GLU A 82 -4.25 8.82 -13.01
C GLU A 82 -3.10 9.77 -12.60
N SER A 83 -3.20 10.44 -11.45
CA SER A 83 -2.12 11.27 -10.91
C SER A 83 -0.85 10.46 -10.64
N GLU A 84 0.28 10.98 -11.13
CA GLU A 84 1.58 10.36 -10.86
C GLU A 84 1.95 10.48 -9.38
N GLY A 85 1.76 11.66 -8.77
CA GLY A 85 2.06 11.89 -7.37
C GLY A 85 1.29 10.96 -6.44
N PHE A 86 -0.02 10.79 -6.67
CA PHE A 86 -0.82 9.84 -5.92
C PHE A 86 -0.26 8.41 -6.02
N ARG A 87 0.09 7.95 -7.23
CA ARG A 87 0.65 6.60 -7.43
C ARG A 87 2.02 6.43 -6.77
N ASN A 88 2.88 7.44 -6.84
CA ASN A 88 4.20 7.42 -6.22
C ASN A 88 4.09 7.33 -4.69
N VAL A 89 3.17 8.08 -4.08
CA VAL A 89 2.91 8.01 -2.63
C VAL A 89 2.31 6.64 -2.25
N ALA A 90 1.36 6.11 -3.03
CA ALA A 90 0.82 4.77 -2.78
C ALA A 90 1.90 3.68 -2.89
N ASP A 91 2.79 3.74 -3.88
CA ASP A 91 3.94 2.82 -3.99
C ASP A 91 4.88 2.92 -2.78
N ALA A 92 5.16 4.13 -2.29
CA ALA A 92 5.98 4.33 -1.09
C ALA A 92 5.34 3.73 0.17
N ILE A 93 4.02 3.89 0.35
CA ILE A 93 3.27 3.26 1.45
C ILE A 93 3.45 1.75 1.36
N ARG A 94 3.22 1.15 0.20
CA ARG A 94 3.34 -0.29 -0.05
C ARG A 94 4.74 -0.82 0.22
N ARG A 95 5.75 -0.05 -0.19
CA ARG A 95 7.16 -0.34 0.05
C ARG A 95 7.53 -0.25 1.53
N SER A 96 6.77 0.49 2.32
CA SER A 96 6.98 0.66 3.76
C SER A 96 6.15 -0.30 4.61
N THR A 97 5.17 -1.00 4.04
CA THR A 97 4.23 -1.84 4.79
C THR A 97 4.27 -3.29 4.30
N VAL A 98 3.77 -3.55 3.09
CA VAL A 98 3.53 -4.89 2.56
C VAL A 98 4.79 -5.52 1.99
N ILE A 99 5.59 -4.77 1.22
CA ILE A 99 6.78 -5.33 0.53
C ILE A 99 7.85 -5.86 1.51
N PRO A 100 8.21 -5.15 2.60
CA PRO A 100 9.19 -5.65 3.55
C PRO A 100 8.73 -6.95 4.22
N LEU A 101 7.43 -7.10 4.52
CA LEU A 101 6.87 -8.33 5.10
C LEU A 101 7.03 -9.54 4.18
N TYR A 102 6.86 -9.36 2.87
CA TYR A 102 7.13 -10.43 1.90
C TYR A 102 8.62 -10.79 1.77
N ARG A 103 9.53 -9.87 2.08
CA ARG A 103 10.98 -10.11 2.08
C ARG A 103 11.45 -10.67 3.43
N GLY A 104 10.69 -10.47 4.50
CA GLY A 104 11.04 -10.91 5.85
C GLY A 104 12.43 -10.41 6.26
N LYS A 105 13.27 -11.33 6.77
CA LYS A 105 14.63 -11.02 7.25
C LYS A 105 15.57 -10.50 6.16
N GLU A 106 15.27 -10.74 4.89
CA GLU A 106 16.07 -10.23 3.77
C GLU A 106 15.74 -8.78 3.40
N SER A 107 14.66 -8.22 3.98
CA SER A 107 14.34 -6.81 3.77
C SER A 107 15.41 -5.93 4.42
N PRO A 108 16.09 -5.05 3.67
CA PRO A 108 16.99 -4.08 4.26
C PRO A 108 16.24 -2.88 4.88
N PHE A 109 14.90 -2.90 4.85
CA PHE A 109 14.04 -1.82 5.28
C PHE A 109 13.03 -2.27 6.33
N GLY A 110 12.63 -1.36 7.20
CA GLY A 110 11.64 -1.60 8.24
C GLY A 110 10.20 -1.67 7.74
N VAL A 111 9.33 -2.24 8.58
CA VAL A 111 7.88 -2.27 8.39
C VAL A 111 7.25 -1.15 9.22
N ARG A 112 6.43 -0.31 8.60
CA ARG A 112 5.64 0.74 9.27
C ARG A 112 4.26 0.21 9.63
N TYR A 113 4.16 -0.45 10.78
CA TYR A 113 2.88 -0.92 11.31
C TYR A 113 1.95 0.26 11.63
N GLY A 114 0.64 0.07 11.44
CA GLY A 114 -0.37 1.07 11.79
C GLY A 114 -0.51 2.26 10.83
N LEU A 115 0.40 2.43 9.85
CA LEU A 115 0.44 3.59 8.94
C LEU A 115 -0.93 3.93 8.32
N GLY A 116 -1.65 2.94 7.78
CA GLY A 116 -2.97 3.18 7.19
C GLY A 116 -3.99 3.75 8.20
N ARG A 117 -4.01 3.27 9.44
CA ARG A 117 -4.92 3.77 10.49
C ARG A 117 -4.52 5.18 10.94
N ASP A 118 -3.22 5.46 11.01
CA ASP A 118 -2.72 6.78 11.37
C ASP A 118 -3.06 7.84 10.32
N LEU A 119 -2.87 7.52 9.04
CA LEU A 119 -3.29 8.38 7.93
C LEU A 119 -4.81 8.66 8.00
N MET A 120 -5.62 7.62 8.19
CA MET A 120 -7.08 7.76 8.26
C MET A 120 -7.55 8.64 9.42
N ARG A 121 -6.92 8.51 10.59
CA ARG A 121 -7.21 9.35 11.77
C ARG A 121 -6.90 10.83 11.50
N LYS A 122 -5.87 11.10 10.69
CA LYS A 122 -5.47 12.46 10.31
C LYS A 122 -6.25 13.03 9.12
N ALA A 123 -6.89 12.18 8.33
CA ALA A 123 -7.69 12.58 7.17
C ALA A 123 -8.99 13.33 7.49
N GLN A 124 -9.35 13.48 8.77
CA GLN A 124 -10.50 14.30 9.18
C GLN A 124 -10.30 15.79 8.86
N TYR A 125 -9.06 16.28 8.93
CA TYR A 125 -8.72 17.68 8.64
C TYR A 125 -7.63 17.71 7.57
N LYS A 126 -7.81 18.60 6.57
CA LYS A 126 -6.88 18.72 5.44
C LYS A 126 -5.44 18.95 5.90
N ASP A 127 -5.22 19.92 6.77
CA ASP A 127 -3.87 20.33 7.16
C ASP A 127 -3.16 19.22 7.94
N ASP A 128 -3.86 18.56 8.86
CA ASP A 128 -3.39 17.37 9.57
C ASP A 128 -2.98 16.23 8.62
N PHE A 129 -3.79 16.00 7.58
CA PHE A 129 -3.51 14.96 6.58
C PHE A 129 -2.28 15.29 5.74
N ILE A 130 -2.17 16.53 5.26
CA ILE A 130 -1.00 16.96 4.49
C ILE A 130 0.27 16.94 5.36
N GLN A 131 0.17 17.34 6.63
CA GLN A 131 1.29 17.29 7.56
C GLN A 131 1.80 15.85 7.75
N VAL A 132 0.92 14.88 8.04
CA VAL A 132 1.35 13.48 8.21
C VAL A 132 1.91 12.88 6.91
N LEU A 133 1.44 13.30 5.73
CA LEU A 133 2.01 12.89 4.45
C LEU A 133 3.42 13.47 4.22
N ALA A 134 3.64 14.72 4.60
CA ALA A 134 4.96 15.35 4.52
C ALA A 134 5.96 14.68 5.47
N ASP A 135 5.54 14.37 6.70
CA ASP A 135 6.34 13.62 7.67
C ASP A 135 6.66 12.22 7.15
N PHE A 136 5.67 11.53 6.57
CA PHE A 136 5.87 10.23 5.94
C PHE A 136 6.90 10.30 4.79
N MET A 137 6.79 11.29 3.90
CA MET A 137 7.75 11.50 2.81
C MET A 137 9.16 11.68 3.36
N HIS A 138 9.33 12.56 4.35
CA HIS A 138 10.62 12.83 4.98
C HIS A 138 11.23 11.53 5.53
N ASP A 139 10.51 10.83 6.40
CA ASP A 139 11.02 9.61 7.01
C ASP A 139 11.29 8.48 6.00
N TYR A 140 10.45 8.36 4.97
CA TYR A 140 10.59 7.36 3.91
C TYR A 140 11.83 7.63 3.05
N ASN A 141 12.06 8.88 2.67
CA ASN A 141 13.22 9.29 1.89
C ASN A 141 14.51 9.14 2.69
N ASP A 142 14.48 9.53 3.97
CA ASP A 142 15.60 9.36 4.90
C ASP A 142 16.01 7.89 5.05
N GLU A 143 15.05 7.00 5.31
CA GLU A 143 15.32 5.56 5.36
C GLU A 143 15.89 5.08 4.02
N THR A 144 15.30 5.52 2.91
CA THR A 144 15.73 5.13 1.57
C THR A 144 17.18 5.50 1.31
N MET A 145 17.60 6.73 1.64
CA MET A 145 18.97 7.20 1.44
C MET A 145 19.95 6.47 2.37
N ARG A 146 19.63 6.31 3.65
CA ARG A 146 20.48 5.59 4.61
C ARG A 146 20.69 4.14 4.21
N VAL A 147 19.63 3.46 3.77
CA VAL A 147 19.72 2.07 3.31
C VAL A 147 20.48 1.98 1.99
N HIS A 148 20.29 2.93 1.08
CA HIS A 148 21.05 3.01 -0.17
C HIS A 148 22.56 3.10 0.11
N GLU A 149 22.97 3.99 1.00
CA GLU A 149 24.38 4.13 1.42
C GLU A 149 24.90 2.85 2.07
N ARG A 150 24.20 2.34 3.09
CA ARG A 150 24.60 1.12 3.83
C ARG A 150 24.75 -0.11 2.94
N THR A 151 23.91 -0.21 1.91
CA THR A 151 23.94 -1.34 0.95
C THR A 151 24.78 -1.06 -0.29
N LYS A 152 25.55 0.04 -0.31
CA LYS A 152 26.38 0.46 -1.45
C LYS A 152 25.59 0.51 -2.77
N GLY A 153 24.34 0.93 -2.68
CA GLY A 153 23.42 1.09 -3.79
C GLY A 153 22.73 -0.18 -4.29
N GLN A 154 22.91 -1.33 -3.63
CA GLN A 154 22.24 -2.58 -3.99
C GLN A 154 20.72 -2.53 -3.71
N ALA A 155 20.30 -1.95 -2.58
CA ALA A 155 18.89 -1.74 -2.29
C ALA A 155 18.44 -0.38 -2.83
N ARG A 156 17.44 -0.39 -3.72
CA ARG A 156 16.89 0.82 -4.36
C ARG A 156 15.39 0.94 -4.13
N ARG A 157 14.95 2.15 -3.80
CA ARG A 157 13.54 2.58 -3.79
C ARG A 157 13.45 3.94 -4.47
N LYS A 158 12.35 4.19 -5.18
CA LYS A 158 12.04 5.53 -5.70
C LYS A 158 11.75 6.45 -4.50
N LEU A 159 12.31 7.65 -4.51
CA LEU A 159 12.01 8.69 -3.53
C LEU A 159 10.64 9.30 -3.82
N VAL A 160 9.95 9.75 -2.77
CA VAL A 160 8.77 10.61 -2.92
C VAL A 160 9.26 12.04 -3.05
N THR A 161 8.83 12.73 -4.09
CA THR A 161 9.26 14.11 -4.41
C THR A 161 8.28 15.14 -3.86
N THR A 162 8.69 16.40 -3.81
CA THR A 162 7.77 17.49 -3.46
C THR A 162 6.61 17.61 -4.45
N HIS A 163 6.86 17.37 -5.74
CA HIS A 163 5.81 17.34 -6.76
C HIS A 163 4.76 16.25 -6.48
N ASP A 164 5.17 15.10 -5.95
CA ASP A 164 4.24 14.03 -5.57
C ASP A 164 3.28 14.49 -4.45
N ILE A 165 3.79 15.27 -3.50
CA ILE A 165 2.98 15.85 -2.42
C ILE A 165 2.10 16.99 -2.94
N GLU A 166 2.61 17.86 -3.81
CA GLU A 166 1.84 18.94 -4.44
C GLU A 166 0.66 18.39 -5.25
N ASP A 167 0.85 17.29 -5.99
CA ASP A 167 -0.22 16.54 -6.65
C ASP A 167 -1.28 16.11 -5.64
N VAL A 168 -0.89 15.49 -4.53
CA VAL A 168 -1.83 15.04 -3.50
C VAL A 168 -2.57 16.21 -2.87
N VAL A 169 -1.90 17.34 -2.61
CA VAL A 169 -2.54 18.57 -2.09
C VAL A 169 -3.64 19.04 -3.05
N ARG A 170 -3.35 19.11 -4.36
CA ARG A 170 -4.34 19.51 -5.38
C ARG A 170 -5.53 18.55 -5.42
N LEU A 171 -5.29 17.25 -5.28
CA LEU A 171 -6.36 16.25 -5.22
C LEU A 171 -7.21 16.39 -3.96
N VAL A 172 -6.59 16.67 -2.81
CA VAL A 172 -7.30 16.90 -1.55
C VAL A 172 -8.22 18.12 -1.65
N ASP A 173 -7.76 19.18 -2.30
CA ASP A 173 -8.58 20.36 -2.58
C ASP A 173 -9.77 20.08 -3.50
N ALA A 174 -9.63 19.15 -4.44
CA ALA A 174 -10.70 18.79 -5.37
C ALA A 174 -11.71 17.75 -4.84
N TYR A 175 -11.29 16.84 -3.94
CA TYR A 175 -12.09 15.65 -3.57
C TYR A 175 -12.31 15.42 -2.06
N SER A 176 -11.61 16.17 -1.20
CA SER A 176 -11.44 15.97 0.26
C SER A 176 -10.29 15.03 0.68
N ALA A 177 -9.75 15.32 1.87
CA ALA A 177 -8.70 14.54 2.50
C ALA A 177 -9.13 13.10 2.79
N LYS A 178 -10.35 12.88 3.27
CA LYS A 178 -10.90 11.53 3.55
C LYS A 178 -10.89 10.66 2.29
N THR A 179 -11.38 11.18 1.16
CA THR A 179 -11.42 10.43 -0.11
C THR A 179 -10.02 10.06 -0.60
N VAL A 180 -9.11 11.03 -0.65
CA VAL A 180 -7.74 10.78 -1.13
C VAL A 180 -6.99 9.82 -0.20
N CYS A 181 -7.14 9.98 1.11
CA CYS A 181 -6.55 9.09 2.10
C CYS A 181 -7.06 7.65 1.98
N ASN A 182 -8.37 7.46 1.86
CA ASN A 182 -8.99 6.16 1.65
C ASN A 182 -8.37 5.44 0.44
N LEU A 183 -8.20 6.16 -0.66
CA LEU A 183 -7.58 5.62 -1.87
C LEU A 183 -6.09 5.34 -1.67
N LEU A 184 -5.33 6.22 -1.01
CA LEU A 184 -3.92 5.96 -0.71
C LEU A 184 -3.73 4.70 0.14
N VAL A 185 -4.61 4.46 1.13
CA VAL A 185 -4.58 3.23 1.93
C VAL A 185 -4.97 2.02 1.07
N ALA A 186 -6.04 2.10 0.29
CA ALA A 186 -6.46 0.99 -0.56
C ALA A 186 -5.33 0.57 -1.54
N PHE A 187 -4.75 1.52 -2.26
CA PHE A 187 -3.68 1.27 -3.23
C PHE A 187 -2.32 0.99 -2.57
N GLY A 188 -2.04 1.62 -1.44
CA GLY A 188 -0.80 1.43 -0.68
C GLY A 188 -0.69 0.07 -0.01
N TYR A 189 -1.79 -0.67 0.13
CA TYR A 189 -1.77 -2.06 0.61
C TYR A 189 -2.16 -3.07 -0.47
N ALA A 190 -2.59 -2.60 -1.65
CA ALA A 190 -2.71 -3.43 -2.84
C ALA A 190 -1.32 -3.83 -3.35
N ARG A 191 -1.24 -4.90 -4.13
CA ARG A 191 -0.01 -5.35 -4.80
C ARG A 191 -0.36 -6.32 -5.91
N ASP A 192 0.08 -6.02 -7.13
CA ASP A 192 -0.02 -6.94 -8.25
C ASP A 192 0.94 -8.13 -8.05
N PRO A 193 0.57 -9.34 -8.52
CA PRO A 193 1.50 -10.46 -8.57
C PRO A 193 2.77 -10.05 -9.32
N ARG A 194 3.94 -10.47 -8.84
CA ARG A 194 5.19 -10.23 -9.59
C ARG A 194 5.09 -10.97 -10.94
N GLU A 195 5.32 -10.26 -12.03
CA GLU A 195 5.58 -10.90 -13.33
C GLU A 195 6.92 -11.64 -13.24
N GLN A 196 7.03 -12.82 -13.86
CA GLN A 196 8.20 -13.71 -13.78
C GLN A 196 9.52 -13.09 -14.33
N GLY A 197 9.53 -11.84 -14.79
CA GLY A 197 10.70 -11.13 -15.32
C GLY A 197 11.54 -10.35 -14.30
N ASP A 198 11.06 -10.12 -13.08
CA ASP A 198 11.77 -9.36 -12.04
C ASP A 198 12.93 -10.15 -11.37
N GLU A 199 13.13 -11.42 -11.74
CA GLU A 199 14.17 -12.31 -11.20
C GLU A 199 15.59 -11.89 -11.59
N THR A 200 15.77 -11.13 -12.68
CA THR A 200 17.11 -10.77 -13.17
C THR A 200 17.76 -9.60 -12.45
N ALA A 201 16.99 -8.74 -11.78
CA ALA A 201 17.53 -7.53 -11.13
C ALA A 201 17.95 -7.72 -9.66
N THR A 202 17.53 -8.81 -9.01
CA THR A 202 17.80 -9.03 -7.57
C THR A 202 18.72 -10.23 -7.30
N GLY A 203 18.98 -11.09 -8.29
CA GLY A 203 19.85 -12.27 -8.18
C GLY A 203 21.27 -12.12 -8.74
N ALA A 204 21.58 -11.05 -9.49
CA ALA A 204 22.83 -10.94 -10.24
C ALA A 204 24.07 -10.52 -9.42
N SER A 205 23.96 -10.25 -8.11
CA SER A 205 25.11 -9.89 -7.26
C SER A 205 25.70 -11.05 -6.45
N ALA A 206 25.23 -12.30 -6.64
CA ALA A 206 25.68 -13.45 -5.86
C ALA A 206 26.67 -14.39 -6.58
N GLN A 207 27.09 -14.11 -7.82
CA GLN A 207 28.08 -14.93 -8.53
C GLN A 207 29.12 -14.08 -9.27
N ALA A 208 30.05 -13.49 -8.51
CA ALA A 208 31.36 -13.09 -9.04
C ALA A 208 32.38 -12.85 -7.91
N VAL A 209 32.47 -13.75 -6.93
CA VAL A 209 33.65 -13.83 -6.04
C VAL A 209 33.93 -15.30 -5.75
N GLY A 210 34.98 -15.85 -6.34
CA GLY A 210 35.57 -17.10 -5.90
C GLY A 210 35.97 -18.06 -7.01
N ALA A 211 37.11 -17.81 -7.65
CA ALA A 211 37.99 -18.89 -8.09
C ALA A 211 39.42 -18.52 -7.67
N PRO A 212 40.00 -19.16 -6.63
CA PRO A 212 41.37 -18.93 -6.23
C PRO A 212 42.34 -19.83 -7.04
N SER A 213 43.47 -19.22 -7.39
CA SER A 213 44.79 -19.78 -7.74
C SER A 213 44.89 -20.74 -8.93
#